data_AF-A0A521LYU1-F1
#
_entry.id   AF-A0A521LYU1-F1
#
_cell.length_a   1.000
_cell.length_b   1.000
_cell.length_c   1.000
_cell.angle_alpha   90.00
_cell.angle_beta   90.00
_cell.angle_gamma   90.00
#
_symmetry.space_group_name_H-M   'P 1'
#
loop_
_entity.id
_entity.type
_entity.pdbx_description
1 polymer ?
#
loop_
_entity_poly.entity_id
_entity_poly.type
_entity_poly.pdbx_seq_one_letter_code
_entity_poly.pdbx_strand_id
1 'polypeptide(L)' 'MRTSVLPLSLLAAVAFAASVQPAPAREELTIEGTRGIIEFAIGDSRIFRTTGSFKNWQGHVHVDDADVPQSSVEVVIQ' A
#
# COMPACT_ATOMS: atom_id res chain seq x y z
N MET A 1 35.34 -54.20 6.98
CA MET A 1 35.29 -52.84 7.55
C MET A 1 34.38 -52.01 6.66
N ARG A 2 33.23 -51.56 7.18
CA ARG A 2 32.18 -50.85 6.43
C ARG A 2 32.51 -49.35 6.44
N THR A 3 32.86 -48.78 5.29
CA THR A 3 32.93 -47.32 5.11
C THR A 3 31.51 -46.80 4.95
N SER A 4 31.04 -46.05 5.95
CA SER A 4 29.76 -45.35 5.94
C SER A 4 29.84 -44.18 4.97
N VAL A 5 29.06 -44.21 3.88
CA VAL A 5 28.93 -43.11 2.93
C VAL A 5 27.83 -42.20 3.46
N LEU A 6 28.18 -41.02 3.96
CA LEU A 6 27.21 -40.00 4.34
C LEU A 6 26.37 -39.62 3.11
N PRO A 7 25.02 -39.61 3.20
CA PRO A 7 24.19 -39.27 2.07
C PRO A 7 24.29 -37.76 1.81
N LEU A 8 24.87 -37.40 0.67
CA LEU A 8 25.02 -36.06 0.12
C LEU A 8 23.66 -35.49 -0.36
N SER A 9 22.57 -35.81 0.33
CA SER A 9 21.19 -35.50 -0.11
C SER A 9 20.55 -34.38 0.71
N LEU A 10 21.18 -33.94 1.81
CA LEU A 10 20.55 -32.99 2.74
C LEU A 10 20.83 -31.50 2.44
N LEU A 11 21.78 -31.18 1.54
CA LEU A 11 22.14 -29.77 1.28
C LEU A 11 21.25 -29.06 0.26
N ALA A 12 20.40 -29.76 -0.50
CA ALA A 12 19.62 -29.13 -1.57
C ALA A 12 18.31 -28.46 -1.08
N ALA A 13 17.86 -28.74 0.14
CA ALA A 13 16.56 -28.26 0.64
C ALA A 13 16.60 -26.86 1.27
N VAL A 14 17.79 -26.30 1.55
CA VAL A 14 17.93 -24.95 2.13
C VAL A 14 17.91 -23.82 1.08
N ALA A 15 18.17 -24.13 -0.19
CA ALA A 15 18.27 -23.10 -1.23
C ALA A 15 16.91 -22.50 -1.64
N PHE A 16 15.80 -23.21 -1.44
CA PHE A 16 14.46 -22.72 -1.82
C PHE A 16 13.78 -21.86 -0.75
N ALA A 17 14.29 -21.84 0.48
CA ALA A 17 13.72 -21.03 1.55
C ALA A 17 14.21 -19.56 1.51
N ALA A 18 15.30 -19.28 0.79
CA ALA A 18 15.96 -17.97 0.80
C ALA A 18 15.54 -17.02 -0.34
N SER A 19 14.73 -17.48 -1.30
CA SER A 19 14.36 -16.67 -2.48
C SER A 19 12.96 -16.07 -2.43
N VAL A 20 12.20 -16.28 -1.35
CA VAL A 20 10.96 -15.52 -1.12
C VAL A 20 11.34 -14.23 -0.39
N GLN A 21 12.02 -13.34 -1.11
CA GLN A 21 12.08 -11.95 -0.67
C GLN A 21 10.64 -11.43 -0.68
N PRO A 22 10.14 -10.82 0.42
CA PRO A 22 8.89 -10.08 0.37
C PRO A 22 9.00 -9.10 -0.80
N ALA A 23 8.00 -9.08 -1.68
CA ALA A 23 7.92 -8.04 -2.69
C ALA A 23 8.09 -6.68 -1.96
N PRO A 24 8.90 -5.74 -2.48
CA PRO A 24 9.00 -4.43 -1.88
C PRO A 24 7.58 -3.86 -1.84
N ALA A 25 7.14 -3.51 -0.64
CA ALA A 25 5.76 -3.19 -0.31
C ALA A 25 5.41 -1.75 -0.73
N ARG A 26 5.73 -1.44 -2.00
CA ARG A 26 5.35 -0.21 -2.66
C ARG A 26 4.19 -0.48 -3.57
N GLU A 27 3.05 0.10 -3.24
CA GLU A 27 1.80 -0.05 -3.99
C GLU A 27 1.35 1.30 -4.51
N GLU A 28 0.79 1.31 -5.72
CA GLU A 28 0.13 2.47 -6.30
C GLU A 28 -1.34 2.14 -6.52
N LEU A 29 -2.23 2.91 -5.88
CA LEU A 29 -3.66 2.70 -5.92
C LEU A 29 -4.34 3.91 -6.56
N THR A 30 -5.23 3.65 -7.52
CA THR A 30 -6.13 4.68 -8.06
C THR A 30 -7.46 4.61 -7.34
N ILE A 31 -7.92 5.76 -6.82
CA ILE A 31 -9.23 5.90 -6.20
C ILE A 31 -10.17 6.57 -7.20
N GLU A 32 -11.10 5.76 -7.69
CA GLU A 32 -12.23 6.23 -8.47
C GLU A 32 -13.23 6.94 -7.56
N GLY A 33 -13.85 8.03 -8.05
CA GLY A 33 -14.78 8.85 -7.27
C GLY A 33 -16.02 8.12 -6.70
N THR A 34 -16.28 6.89 -7.16
CA THR A 34 -17.34 6.00 -6.61
C THR A 34 -16.92 5.21 -5.38
N ARG A 35 -15.63 5.18 -5.05
CA ARG A 35 -15.05 4.39 -3.95
C ARG A 35 -14.58 5.25 -2.76
N GLY A 36 -14.92 6.53 -2.76
CA GLY A 36 -14.63 7.44 -1.66
C GLY A 36 -15.50 8.70 -1.71
N ILE A 37 -15.36 9.57 -0.73
CA ILE A 37 -16.10 10.83 -0.63
C ILE A 37 -15.11 11.93 -0.21
N ILE A 38 -15.16 13.07 -0.88
CA ILE A 38 -14.48 14.29 -0.43
C ILE A 38 -15.54 15.30 -0.03
N GLU A 39 -15.55 15.67 1.25
CA GLU A 39 -16.47 16.65 1.82
C GLU A 39 -15.69 17.89 2.26
N PHE A 40 -16.34 19.05 2.18
CA PHE A 40 -15.80 20.29 2.71
C PHE A 40 -16.81 20.98 3.63
N ALA A 41 -16.28 21.76 4.55
CA ALA A 41 -17.03 22.68 5.38
C ALA A 41 -16.31 24.03 5.42
N ILE A 42 -17.00 25.09 5.03
CA ILE A 42 -16.47 26.46 5.04
C ILE A 42 -17.27 27.30 6.04
N GLY A 43 -16.55 28.05 6.87
CA GLY A 43 -17.07 28.85 7.96
C GLY A 43 -17.02 28.12 9.32
N ASP A 44 -16.64 28.84 10.38
CA ASP A 44 -16.60 28.34 11.76
C ASP A 44 -17.75 28.88 12.64
N SER A 45 -18.67 29.62 12.03
CA SER A 45 -19.75 30.33 12.70
C SER A 45 -20.83 29.36 13.19
N ARG A 46 -21.40 29.63 14.37
CA ARG A 46 -22.57 28.89 14.91
C ARG A 46 -23.82 29.00 14.06
N ILE A 47 -23.92 30.03 13.22
CA ILE A 47 -25.12 30.38 12.46
C ILE A 47 -24.93 30.21 10.96
N PHE A 48 -23.68 30.17 10.49
CA PHE A 48 -23.35 30.04 9.09
C PHE A 48 -22.25 29.01 8.90
N ARG A 49 -22.62 27.87 8.33
CA ARG A 49 -21.71 26.85 7.85
C ARG A 49 -22.20 26.41 6.48
N THR A 50 -21.32 26.41 5.49
CA THR A 50 -21.60 25.83 4.18
C THR A 50 -20.88 24.50 4.11
N THR A 51 -21.63 23.43 3.86
CA THR A 51 -21.08 22.09 3.62
C THR A 51 -21.38 21.64 2.21
N GLY A 52 -20.51 20.82 1.65
CA GLY A 52 -20.70 20.25 0.33
C GLY A 52 -19.78 19.06 0.10
N SER A 53 -19.94 18.45 -1.07
CA SER A 53 -19.09 17.37 -1.53
C SER A 53 -18.75 17.55 -3.01
N PHE A 54 -17.60 17.03 -3.40
CA PHE A 54 -17.20 17.01 -4.81
C PHE A 54 -17.72 15.73 -5.47
N LYS A 55 -18.52 15.90 -6.53
CA LYS A 55 -19.08 14.78 -7.29
C LYS A 55 -18.07 14.14 -8.23
N ASN A 56 -17.13 14.93 -8.72
CA ASN A 56 -16.13 14.50 -9.69
C ASN A 56 -14.74 14.80 -9.13
N TRP A 57 -14.02 13.73 -8.83
CA TRP A 57 -12.67 13.77 -8.29
C TRP A 57 -11.97 12.44 -8.56
N GLN A 58 -10.65 12.46 -8.54
CA GLN A 58 -9.80 11.27 -8.68
C GLN A 58 -8.67 11.36 -7.65
N GLY A 59 -8.22 10.21 -7.15
CA GLY A 59 -7.12 10.14 -6.21
C GLY A 59 -6.07 9.12 -6.62
N HIS A 60 -4.82 9.40 -6.28
CA HIS A 60 -3.68 8.49 -6.41
C HIS A 60 -3.04 8.32 -5.04
N VAL A 61 -2.85 7.08 -4.61
CA VAL A 61 -2.20 6.75 -3.34
C VAL A 61 -0.92 5.99 -3.64
N HIS A 62 0.19 6.50 -3.13
CA HIS A 62 1.46 5.80 -3.06
C HIS A 62 1.63 5.28 -1.64
N VAL A 63 1.68 3.95 -1.48
CA VAL A 63 1.94 3.29 -0.20
C VAL A 63 3.36 2.76 -0.22
N ASP A 64 4.14 3.01 0.82
CA ASP A 64 5.43 2.37 1.08
C ASP A 64 5.38 1.74 2.48
N ASP A 65 5.10 0.44 2.58
CA ASP A 65 5.01 -0.23 3.88
C ASP A 65 6.39 -0.38 4.56
N ALA A 66 7.48 -0.20 3.80
CA ALA A 66 8.83 -0.22 4.36
C ALA A 66 9.22 1.14 4.98
N ASP A 67 8.61 2.24 4.51
CA ASP A 67 8.85 3.61 4.98
C ASP A 67 7.56 4.44 4.90
N VAL A 68 6.67 4.27 5.87
CA VAL A 68 5.35 4.93 5.94
C VAL A 68 5.43 6.46 5.74
N PRO A 69 6.40 7.20 6.30
CA PRO A 69 6.59 8.63 6.00
C PRO A 69 6.77 8.99 4.52
N GLN A 70 7.18 8.06 3.65
CA GLN A 70 7.27 8.26 2.19
C GLN A 70 5.95 7.98 1.46
N SER A 71 4.94 7.45 2.15
CA SER A 71 3.61 7.26 1.58
C SER A 71 2.93 8.61 1.33
N SER A 72 2.20 8.73 0.24
CA SER A 72 1.55 9.98 -0.17
C SER A 72 0.18 9.75 -0.79
N VAL A 73 -0.69 10.75 -0.66
CA VAL A 73 -2.00 10.78 -1.33
C VAL A 73 -2.09 12.07 -2.13
N GLU A 74 -2.36 11.94 -3.42
CA GLU A 74 -2.69 13.04 -4.32
C GLU A 74 -4.17 12.97 -4.69
N VAL A 75 -4.84 14.11 -4.72
CA VAL A 75 -6.26 14.22 -5.02
C VAL A 75 -6.48 15.38 -5.97
N VAL A 76 -7.18 15.13 -7.08
CA VAL A 76 -7.55 16.12 -8.08
C VAL A 76 -9.07 16.25 -8.12
N ILE A 77 -9.56 17.46 -7.95
CA ILE A 77 -10.98 17.84 -8.04
C ILE A 77 -11.21 18.57 -9.37
N GLN A 78 -12.31 18.26 -10.07
CA GLN A 78 -12.67 18.86 -11.36
C GLN A 78 -13.82 19.86 -11.24
#